data_AF-A0A7V8QU17-F1
#
_entry.id   AF-A0A7V8QU17-F1
#
_cell.length_a   1.000
_cell.length_b   1.000
_cell.length_c   1.000
_cell.angle_alpha   90.00
_cell.angle_beta   90.00
_cell.angle_gamma   90.00
#
_symmetry.space_group_name_H-M   'P 1'
#
loop_
_entity.id
_entity.type
_entity.pdbx_description
1 polymer ?
#
loop_
_entity_poly.entity_id
_entity_poly.type
_entity_poly.pdbx_seq_one_letter_code
_entity_poly.pdbx_strand_id
1 'polypeptide(L)'
;METQIKNIDLAALAATAFAKLTGIHKDLAELADISAAVFESINDEYRNHESGKGRPYCVISGDYWLARAIARGVKDVRDEIVNPNFSASGAVYEIADRTVKREEEYKRAEEETIREARIAAIHAAAAARNENAEIAETADRIVSDFLKISSHTEACGKGKRKEFFATLVFLFDGNVYEVESKFDKDTHEFTGRDFTNGRQGYEVKDRRVMENSFLFKAEMTVEEIGKAAHALDCIRAALREQAGPIVVAAIEDASEEPAALEEAA
;
A
#
# COMPACT_ATOMS: atom_id res chain seq x y z
N MET A 1 -24.31 -4.54 36.01
CA MET A 1 -24.98 -4.17 34.75
C MET A 1 -23.91 -3.96 33.66
N GLU A 2 -22.98 -4.92 33.54
CA GLU A 2 -21.70 -4.76 32.86
C GLU A 2 -21.41 -5.99 31.99
N THR A 3 -22.34 -6.42 31.13
CA THR A 3 -22.06 -7.52 30.19
C THR A 3 -23.11 -7.69 29.07
N GLN A 4 -23.74 -6.61 28.59
CA GLN A 4 -24.69 -6.70 27.47
C GLN A 4 -24.27 -5.95 26.21
N ILE A 5 -23.12 -5.28 26.20
CA ILE A 5 -22.69 -4.44 25.07
C ILE A 5 -21.94 -5.24 23.99
N LYS A 6 -21.53 -6.49 24.26
CA LYS A 6 -20.48 -7.14 23.47
C LYS A 6 -20.85 -7.71 22.10
N ASN A 7 -22.11 -7.73 21.67
CA ASN A 7 -22.51 -8.23 20.34
C ASN A 7 -23.78 -7.54 19.81
N ILE A 8 -23.86 -6.21 19.86
CA ILE A 8 -24.97 -5.51 19.21
C ILE A 8 -24.66 -5.44 17.72
N ASP A 9 -25.53 -6.04 16.91
CA ASP A 9 -25.52 -5.81 15.47
C ASP A 9 -25.93 -4.36 15.19
N LEU A 10 -24.92 -3.51 15.00
CA LEU A 10 -25.10 -2.08 14.71
C LEU A 10 -25.81 -1.85 13.37
N ALA A 11 -25.74 -2.78 12.42
CA ALA A 11 -26.46 -2.65 11.15
C ALA A 11 -27.96 -2.91 11.37
N ALA A 12 -28.31 -3.96 12.12
CA ALA A 12 -29.69 -4.22 12.50
C ALA A 12 -30.28 -3.10 13.38
N LEU A 13 -29.47 -2.54 14.29
CA LEU A 13 -29.87 -1.39 15.11
C LEU A 13 -30.09 -0.14 14.25
N ALA A 14 -29.18 0.16 13.32
CA ALA A 14 -29.30 1.28 12.38
C ALA A 14 -30.57 1.15 11.51
N ALA A 15 -30.83 -0.03 10.94
CA ALA A 15 -32.04 -0.29 10.16
C ALA A 15 -33.32 -0.09 10.99
N THR A 16 -33.31 -0.56 12.25
CA THR A 16 -34.44 -0.38 13.17
C THR A 16 -34.66 1.10 13.51
N ALA A 17 -33.59 1.83 13.81
CA ALA A 17 -33.65 3.25 14.12
C ALA A 17 -34.12 4.07 12.90
N PHE A 18 -33.58 3.78 11.72
CA PHE A 18 -33.97 4.40 10.46
C PHE A 18 -35.47 4.22 10.16
N ALA A 19 -35.99 2.99 10.29
CA ALA A 19 -37.39 2.70 10.06
C ALA A 19 -38.31 3.43 11.06
N LYS A 20 -37.96 3.45 12.35
CA LYS A 20 -38.74 4.14 13.37
C LYS A 20 -38.75 5.65 13.17
N LEU A 21 -37.60 6.26 12.92
CA LEU A 21 -37.48 7.71 12.69
C LEU A 21 -38.23 8.12 11.42
N THR A 22 -38.16 7.32 10.35
CA THR A 22 -38.92 7.57 9.12
C THR A 22 -40.44 7.51 9.37
N GLY A 23 -40.90 6.55 10.18
CA GLY A 23 -42.30 6.45 10.60
C GLY A 23 -42.75 7.69 11.38
N ILE A 24 -41.99 8.09 12.41
CA ILE A 24 -42.29 9.28 13.22
C ILE A 24 -42.31 10.54 12.34
N HIS A 25 -41.37 10.70 11.41
CA HIS A 25 -41.36 11.82 10.49
C HIS A 25 -42.63 11.88 9.63
N LYS A 26 -43.13 10.73 9.17
CA LYS A 26 -44.38 10.64 8.41
C LYS A 26 -45.58 11.06 9.27
N ASP A 27 -45.67 10.54 10.49
CA ASP A 27 -46.76 10.89 11.42
C ASP A 27 -46.74 12.39 11.78
N LEU A 28 -45.56 12.98 11.95
CA LEU A 28 -45.39 14.41 12.19
C LEU A 28 -45.69 15.27 10.97
N ALA A 29 -45.57 14.75 9.75
CA ALA A 29 -45.91 15.50 8.54
C ALA A 29 -47.39 15.83 8.49
N GLU A 30 -48.25 14.85 8.77
CA GLU A 30 -49.71 15.05 8.83
C GLU A 30 -50.10 16.06 9.93
N LEU A 31 -49.46 15.97 11.11
CA LEU A 31 -49.70 16.91 12.21
C LEU A 31 -49.19 18.32 11.90
N ALA A 32 -48.07 18.43 11.17
CA ALA A 32 -47.52 19.72 10.74
C ALA A 32 -48.49 20.45 9.80
N ASP A 33 -49.09 19.74 8.85
CA ASP A 33 -50.04 20.31 7.90
C ASP A 33 -51.31 20.81 8.61
N ILE A 34 -51.86 20.01 9.55
CA ILE A 34 -53.03 20.39 10.35
C ILE A 34 -52.72 21.61 11.22
N SER A 35 -51.61 21.58 11.96
CA SER A 35 -51.24 22.66 12.88
C SER A 35 -50.90 23.97 12.15
N ALA A 36 -50.29 23.89 10.96
CA ALA A 36 -50.07 25.05 10.10
C ALA A 36 -51.39 25.67 9.64
N ALA A 37 -52.35 24.88 9.15
CA ALA A 37 -53.65 25.37 8.72
C ALA A 37 -54.45 26.03 9.86
N VAL A 38 -54.44 25.41 11.05
CA VAL A 38 -55.06 25.99 12.26
C VAL A 38 -54.39 27.29 12.67
N PHE A 39 -53.04 27.32 12.64
CA PHE A 39 -52.29 28.53 12.97
C PHE A 39 -52.56 29.67 11.97
N GLU A 40 -52.60 29.40 10.67
CA GLU A 40 -52.92 30.41 9.65
C GLU A 40 -54.30 31.00 9.87
N SER A 41 -55.32 30.15 10.09
CA SER A 41 -56.69 30.60 10.37
C SER A 41 -56.78 31.50 11.61
N ILE A 42 -56.11 31.11 12.71
CA ILE A 42 -56.11 31.90 13.95
C ILE A 42 -55.26 33.16 13.79
N ASN A 43 -54.16 33.12 13.05
CA ASN A 43 -53.34 34.28 12.75
C ASN A 43 -54.11 35.33 11.93
N ASP A 44 -54.94 34.90 10.98
CA ASP A 44 -55.81 35.80 10.23
C ASP A 44 -56.87 36.44 11.12
N GLU A 45 -57.49 35.68 12.02
CA GLU A 45 -58.44 36.23 13.00
C GLU A 45 -57.73 37.21 13.96
N TYR A 46 -56.53 36.86 14.44
CA TYR A 46 -55.70 37.70 15.30
C TYR A 46 -55.29 39.01 14.63
N ARG A 47 -54.91 38.98 13.34
CA ARG A 47 -54.55 40.20 12.59
C ARG A 47 -55.74 41.09 12.28
N ASN A 48 -56.94 40.52 12.18
CA ASN A 48 -58.17 41.24 11.82
C ASN A 48 -59.09 41.56 13.03
N HIS A 49 -58.62 41.33 14.25
CA HIS A 49 -59.43 41.45 15.47
C HIS A 49 -60.00 42.87 15.72
N GLU A 50 -59.37 43.91 15.18
CA GLU A 50 -59.80 45.32 15.31
C GLU A 50 -61.10 45.63 14.54
N SER A 51 -61.58 44.72 13.68
CA SER A 51 -62.82 44.90 12.90
C SER A 51 -64.12 44.89 13.72
N GLY A 52 -64.05 44.63 15.02
CA GLY A 52 -65.15 44.83 15.97
C GLY A 52 -66.32 43.84 15.86
N LYS A 53 -66.20 42.79 15.04
CA LYS A 53 -67.26 41.78 14.80
C LYS A 53 -66.89 40.36 15.30
N GLY A 54 -65.77 40.23 16.02
CA GLY A 54 -65.18 38.94 16.41
C GLY A 54 -65.15 38.65 17.91
N ARG A 55 -64.42 37.60 18.29
CA ARG A 55 -64.19 37.21 19.70
C ARG A 55 -63.36 38.28 20.44
N PRO A 56 -63.40 38.33 21.79
CA PRO A 56 -62.56 39.25 22.56
C PRO A 56 -61.07 39.05 22.28
N TYR A 57 -60.30 40.14 22.20
CA TYR A 57 -58.86 40.09 21.88
C TYR A 57 -58.04 39.17 22.82
N CYS A 58 -58.37 39.14 24.11
CA CYS A 58 -57.68 38.25 25.06
C CYS A 58 -57.85 36.77 24.75
N VAL A 59 -58.98 36.37 24.13
CA VAL A 59 -59.24 34.99 23.72
C VAL A 59 -58.47 34.68 22.43
N ILE A 60 -58.57 35.57 21.43
CA ILE A 60 -57.89 35.38 20.14
C ILE A 60 -56.36 35.40 20.30
N SER A 61 -55.82 36.26 21.17
CA SER A 61 -54.38 36.29 21.45
C SER A 61 -53.89 35.04 22.17
N GLY A 62 -54.66 34.50 23.13
CA GLY A 62 -54.34 33.22 23.78
C GLY A 62 -54.29 32.06 22.78
N ASP A 63 -55.33 31.93 21.94
CA ASP A 63 -55.40 30.92 20.88
C ASP A 63 -54.25 31.07 19.87
N TYR A 64 -53.90 32.30 19.50
CA TYR A 64 -52.80 32.60 18.58
C TYR A 64 -51.46 32.10 19.11
N TRP A 65 -51.13 32.41 20.37
CA TRP A 65 -49.86 31.99 20.96
C TRP A 65 -49.77 30.48 21.12
N LEU A 66 -50.88 29.82 21.48
CA LEU A 66 -50.95 28.37 21.57
C LEU A 66 -50.80 27.71 20.18
N ALA A 67 -51.55 28.16 19.18
CA ALA A 67 -51.47 27.63 17.83
C ALA A 67 -50.08 27.83 17.21
N ARG A 68 -49.46 28.99 17.45
CA ARG A 68 -48.08 29.28 17.05
C ARG A 68 -47.09 28.31 17.70
N ALA A 69 -47.23 28.07 19.00
CA ALA A 69 -46.34 27.17 19.73
C ALA A 69 -46.46 25.72 19.23
N ILE A 70 -47.69 25.25 18.99
CA ILE A 70 -47.96 23.91 18.46
C ILE A 70 -47.37 23.77 17.04
N ALA A 71 -47.70 24.67 16.13
CA ALA A 71 -47.25 24.61 14.74
C ALA A 71 -45.71 24.63 14.64
N ARG A 72 -45.07 25.47 15.46
CA ARG A 72 -43.60 25.55 15.52
C ARG A 72 -42.98 24.29 16.13
N GLY A 73 -43.49 23.81 17.27
CA GLY A 73 -42.94 22.62 17.93
C GLY A 73 -43.00 21.37 17.05
N VAL A 74 -44.11 21.15 16.36
CA VAL A 74 -44.28 20.01 15.44
C VAL A 74 -43.32 20.12 14.25
N LYS A 75 -43.20 21.33 13.67
CA LYS A 75 -42.29 21.58 12.55
C LYS A 75 -40.82 21.37 12.95
N ASP A 76 -40.38 21.95 14.07
CA ASP A 76 -38.99 21.89 14.51
C ASP A 76 -38.55 20.44 14.80
N VAL A 77 -39.41 19.62 15.43
CA VAL A 77 -39.12 18.19 15.67
C VAL A 77 -39.09 17.40 14.36
N ARG A 78 -40.01 17.67 13.44
CA ARG A 78 -40.04 17.02 12.13
C ARG A 78 -38.78 17.33 11.32
N ASP A 79 -38.39 18.60 11.28
CA ASP A 79 -37.21 19.08 10.57
C ASP A 79 -35.91 18.49 11.17
N GLU A 80 -35.84 18.22 12.47
CA GLU A 80 -34.66 17.56 13.06
C GLU A 80 -34.50 16.08 12.63
N ILE A 81 -35.61 15.38 12.37
CA ILE A 81 -35.58 13.98 11.94
C ILE A 81 -35.12 13.86 10.48
N VAL A 82 -35.68 14.71 9.60
CA VAL A 82 -35.38 14.76 8.17
C VAL A 82 -35.22 16.23 7.79
N ASN A 83 -34.06 16.83 8.07
CA ASN A 83 -33.86 18.24 7.74
C ASN A 83 -33.81 18.40 6.21
N PRO A 84 -34.80 19.04 5.57
CA PRO A 84 -34.83 19.13 4.12
C PRO A 84 -33.81 20.14 3.57
N ASN A 85 -33.31 21.05 4.42
CA ASN A 85 -32.48 22.18 4.00
C ASN A 85 -30.98 21.87 4.00
N PHE A 86 -30.59 20.70 4.51
CA PHE A 86 -29.21 20.30 4.57
C PHE A 86 -29.12 18.83 4.21
N SER A 87 -28.51 18.56 3.06
CA SER A 87 -28.07 17.23 2.62
C SER A 87 -27.06 16.57 3.57
N ALA A 88 -26.88 17.08 4.80
CA ALA A 88 -25.92 16.67 5.80
C ALA A 88 -26.42 16.74 7.26
N SER A 89 -27.70 17.07 7.56
CA SER A 89 -28.08 17.35 8.97
C SER A 89 -29.48 16.90 9.39
N GLY A 90 -29.79 15.61 9.26
CA GLY A 90 -30.92 14.98 9.92
C GLY A 90 -30.54 13.60 10.45
N ALA A 91 -31.17 13.17 11.56
CA ALA A 91 -30.84 11.89 12.21
C ALA A 91 -30.92 10.68 11.24
N VAL A 92 -31.90 10.68 10.34
CA VAL A 92 -32.08 9.64 9.30
C VAL A 92 -30.92 9.64 8.30
N TYR A 93 -30.49 10.82 7.86
CA TYR A 93 -29.37 10.97 6.93
C TYR A 93 -28.05 10.52 7.57
N GLU A 94 -27.78 10.95 8.81
CA GLU A 94 -26.55 10.61 9.50
C GLU A 94 -26.42 9.08 9.71
N ILE A 95 -27.51 8.41 10.11
CA ILE A 95 -27.52 6.95 10.26
C ILE A 95 -27.24 6.27 8.90
N ALA A 96 -27.86 6.72 7.82
CA ALA A 96 -27.65 6.16 6.49
C ALA A 96 -26.21 6.36 5.99
N ASP A 97 -25.69 7.59 6.06
CA ASP A 97 -24.31 7.94 5.66
C ASP A 97 -23.27 7.15 6.47
N ARG A 98 -23.45 7.06 7.80
CA ARG A 98 -22.53 6.29 8.66
C ARG A 98 -22.59 4.78 8.41
N THR A 99 -23.74 4.25 8.01
CA THR A 99 -23.88 2.84 7.63
C THR A 99 -23.07 2.55 6.36
N VAL A 100 -23.18 3.40 5.35
CA VAL A 100 -22.40 3.27 4.09
C VAL A 100 -20.90 3.41 4.34
N LYS A 101 -20.47 4.45 5.07
CA LYS A 101 -19.05 4.67 5.40
C LYS A 101 -18.43 3.50 6.16
N ARG A 102 -19.18 2.88 7.08
CA ARG A 102 -18.71 1.70 7.81
C ARG A 102 -18.45 0.51 6.89
N GLU A 103 -19.31 0.28 5.90
CA GLU A 103 -19.10 -0.80 4.93
C GLU A 103 -17.88 -0.53 4.04
N GLU A 104 -17.63 0.73 3.65
CA GLU A 104 -16.42 1.11 2.94
C GLU A 104 -15.16 0.91 3.78
N GLU A 105 -15.19 1.27 5.07
CA GLU A 105 -14.08 1.04 6.00
C GLU A 105 -13.76 -0.45 6.17
N TYR A 106 -14.78 -1.31 6.23
CA TYR A 106 -14.57 -2.77 6.33
C TYR A 106 -13.93 -3.35 5.06
N LYS A 107 -14.35 -2.90 3.87
CA LYS A 107 -13.70 -3.30 2.62
C LYS A 107 -12.23 -2.87 2.59
N ARG A 108 -11.93 -1.64 3.01
CA ARG A 108 -10.53 -1.17 3.11
C ARG A 108 -9.72 -2.00 4.09
N ALA A 109 -10.28 -2.35 5.25
CA ALA A 109 -9.60 -3.20 6.23
C ALA A 109 -9.28 -4.60 5.64
N GLU A 110 -10.21 -5.22 4.93
CA GLU A 110 -9.95 -6.49 4.24
C GLU A 110 -8.84 -6.35 3.19
N GLU A 111 -8.89 -5.31 2.36
CA GLU A 111 -7.83 -5.02 1.37
C GLU A 111 -6.46 -4.78 2.03
N GLU A 112 -6.41 -4.08 3.16
CA GLU A 112 -5.19 -3.85 3.94
C GLU A 112 -4.63 -5.16 4.50
N THR A 113 -5.46 -6.04 5.08
CA THR A 113 -4.99 -7.34 5.58
C THR A 113 -4.40 -8.21 4.48
N ILE A 114 -5.02 -8.22 3.29
CA ILE A 114 -4.50 -8.95 2.12
C ILE A 114 -3.17 -8.35 1.67
N ARG A 115 -3.08 -7.01 1.64
CA ARG A 115 -1.85 -6.30 1.29
C ARG A 115 -0.72 -6.58 2.27
N GLU A 116 -1.00 -6.53 3.57
CA GLU A 116 -0.03 -6.84 4.63
C GLU A 116 0.44 -8.29 4.55
N ALA A 117 -0.48 -9.24 4.37
CA ALA A 117 -0.13 -10.65 4.18
C ALA A 117 0.76 -10.86 2.94
N ARG A 118 0.47 -10.16 1.84
CA ARG A 118 1.31 -10.20 0.63
C ARG A 118 2.70 -9.63 0.88
N ILE A 119 2.80 -8.49 1.57
CA ILE A 119 4.09 -7.87 1.92
C ILE A 119 4.89 -8.80 2.84
N ALA A 120 4.26 -9.39 3.86
CA ALA A 120 4.89 -10.35 4.75
C ALA A 120 5.41 -11.59 4.00
N ALA A 121 4.64 -12.12 3.05
CA ALA A 121 5.08 -13.24 2.20
C ALA A 121 6.30 -12.87 1.34
N ILE A 122 6.34 -11.66 0.77
CA ILE A 122 7.50 -11.16 0.01
C ILE A 122 8.74 -11.06 0.91
N HIS A 123 8.59 -10.52 2.13
CA HIS A 123 9.70 -10.42 3.08
C HIS A 123 10.18 -11.79 3.56
N ALA A 124 9.27 -12.73 3.86
CA ALA A 124 9.61 -14.09 4.24
C ALA A 124 10.38 -14.81 3.12
N ALA A 125 9.92 -14.70 1.88
CA ALA A 125 10.62 -15.26 0.72
C ALA A 125 12.01 -14.63 0.54
N ALA A 126 12.13 -13.30 0.73
CA ALA A 126 13.43 -12.63 0.67
C ALA A 126 14.39 -13.10 1.79
N ALA A 127 13.89 -13.29 3.02
CA ALA A 127 14.68 -13.81 4.13
C ALA A 127 15.15 -15.26 3.88
N ALA A 128 14.27 -16.14 3.42
CA ALA A 128 14.62 -17.51 3.08
C ALA A 128 15.67 -17.58 1.95
N ARG A 129 15.57 -16.71 0.94
CA ARG A 129 16.62 -16.60 -0.10
C ARG A 129 17.98 -16.18 0.46
N ASN A 130 18.00 -15.22 1.40
CA ASN A 130 19.22 -14.82 2.09
C ASN A 130 19.83 -15.99 2.86
N GLU A 131 19.02 -16.72 3.61
CA GLU A 131 19.45 -17.89 4.37
C GLU A 131 20.04 -18.97 3.46
N ASN A 132 19.37 -19.29 2.34
CA ASN A 132 19.88 -20.27 1.38
C ASN A 132 21.21 -19.82 0.75
N ALA A 133 21.38 -18.53 0.48
CA ALA A 133 22.64 -17.97 0.00
C ALA A 133 23.76 -18.04 1.05
N GLU A 134 23.44 -17.88 2.33
CA GLU A 134 24.39 -18.07 3.43
C GLU A 134 24.80 -19.53 3.61
N ILE A 135 23.83 -20.45 3.51
CA ILE A 135 24.10 -21.90 3.53
C ILE A 135 25.02 -22.26 2.35
N ALA A 136 24.80 -21.70 1.17
CA ALA A 136 25.61 -21.95 -0.02
C ALA A 136 27.11 -21.60 0.17
N GLU A 137 27.46 -20.67 1.05
CA GLU A 137 28.87 -20.35 1.33
C GLU A 137 29.62 -21.54 1.96
N THR A 138 28.93 -22.32 2.77
CA THR A 138 29.51 -23.44 3.55
C THR A 138 29.08 -24.82 3.06
N ALA A 139 28.08 -24.88 2.17
CA ALA A 139 27.60 -26.13 1.59
C ALA A 139 28.66 -26.81 0.73
N ASP A 140 28.71 -28.14 0.83
CA ASP A 140 29.49 -28.96 -0.09
C ASP A 140 29.04 -28.69 -1.53
N ARG A 141 30.00 -28.48 -2.41
CA ARG A 141 29.72 -28.24 -3.83
C ARG A 141 29.22 -29.53 -4.46
N ILE A 142 28.01 -29.46 -5.01
CA ILE A 142 27.43 -30.56 -5.79
C ILE A 142 27.54 -30.15 -7.26
N VAL A 143 28.18 -30.99 -8.07
CA VAL A 143 28.35 -30.73 -9.51
C VAL A 143 26.98 -30.52 -10.13
N SER A 144 26.74 -29.31 -10.63
CA SER A 144 25.53 -28.95 -11.36
C SER A 144 25.61 -29.31 -12.83
N ASP A 145 24.47 -29.29 -13.52
CA ASP A 145 24.35 -29.41 -14.97
C ASP A 145 24.68 -28.10 -15.71
N PHE A 146 25.45 -27.21 -15.06
CA PHE A 146 25.83 -25.93 -15.62
C PHE A 146 26.58 -26.10 -16.95
N LEU A 147 26.08 -25.44 -17.99
CA LEU A 147 26.74 -25.39 -19.30
C LEU A 147 26.75 -23.97 -19.84
N LYS A 148 27.94 -23.42 -20.04
CA LYS A 148 28.13 -22.16 -20.78
C LYS A 148 27.69 -22.33 -22.23
N ILE A 149 26.75 -21.49 -22.69
CA ILE A 149 26.26 -21.47 -24.07
C ILE A 149 26.99 -20.39 -24.87
N SER A 150 27.01 -19.16 -24.36
CA SER A 150 27.73 -18.05 -24.97
C SER A 150 28.12 -17.00 -23.95
N SER A 151 29.17 -16.23 -24.23
CA SER A 151 29.54 -15.06 -23.45
C SER A 151 30.06 -13.95 -24.37
N HIS A 152 29.81 -12.70 -24.00
CA HIS A 152 30.31 -11.55 -24.75
C HIS A 152 30.45 -10.33 -23.83
N THR A 153 31.21 -9.34 -24.28
CA THR A 153 31.27 -8.02 -23.63
C THR A 153 30.56 -6.99 -24.47
N GLU A 154 29.74 -6.16 -23.86
CA GLU A 154 29.10 -5.01 -24.49
C GLU A 154 29.54 -3.72 -23.81
N ALA A 155 29.58 -2.63 -24.58
CA ALA A 155 29.86 -1.31 -24.03
C ALA A 155 28.69 -0.37 -24.31
N CYS A 156 28.00 0.04 -23.24
CA CYS A 156 26.80 0.86 -23.29
C CYS A 156 27.12 2.32 -22.94
N GLY A 157 26.42 3.27 -23.58
CA GLY A 157 26.61 4.71 -23.34
C GLY A 157 27.69 5.37 -24.22
N LYS A 158 27.95 6.66 -23.99
CA LYS A 158 28.86 7.49 -24.79
C LYS A 158 29.76 8.36 -23.92
N GLY A 159 30.97 8.64 -24.41
CA GLY A 159 31.94 9.54 -23.77
C GLY A 159 32.38 9.06 -22.38
N LYS A 160 32.48 9.97 -21.41
CA LYS A 160 32.93 9.68 -20.04
C LYS A 160 31.94 8.84 -19.20
N ARG A 161 30.73 8.55 -19.72
CA ARG A 161 29.72 7.69 -19.06
C ARG A 161 29.58 6.33 -19.75
N LYS A 162 30.61 5.90 -20.47
CA LYS A 162 30.62 4.58 -21.12
C LYS A 162 30.79 3.51 -20.05
N GLU A 163 29.87 2.56 -20.02
CA GLU A 163 29.85 1.43 -19.08
C GLU A 163 30.13 0.15 -19.85
N PHE A 164 30.80 -0.80 -19.20
CA PHE A 164 31.18 -2.08 -19.80
C PHE A 164 30.48 -3.22 -19.05
N PHE A 165 29.92 -4.15 -19.81
CA PHE A 165 29.12 -5.26 -19.31
C PHE A 165 29.67 -6.56 -19.87
N ALA A 166 29.77 -7.58 -19.03
CA ALA A 166 30.01 -8.94 -19.44
C ALA A 166 28.71 -9.72 -19.30
N THR A 167 28.27 -10.33 -20.40
CA THR A 167 27.02 -11.07 -20.47
C THR A 167 27.32 -12.54 -20.73
N LEU A 168 26.67 -13.41 -19.97
CA LEU A 168 26.81 -14.86 -20.03
C LEU A 168 25.43 -15.50 -20.21
N VAL A 169 25.33 -16.38 -21.18
CA VAL A 169 24.17 -17.25 -21.43
C VAL A 169 24.56 -18.67 -21.08
N PHE A 170 23.77 -19.33 -20.25
CA PHE A 170 24.08 -20.66 -19.74
C PHE A 170 22.83 -21.53 -19.57
N LEU A 171 23.02 -22.85 -19.57
CA LEU A 171 22.03 -23.84 -19.17
C LEU A 171 22.26 -24.18 -17.69
N PHE A 172 21.18 -24.23 -16.91
CA PHE A 172 21.19 -24.74 -15.54
C PHE A 172 19.80 -25.30 -15.21
N ASP A 173 19.75 -26.46 -14.57
CA ASP A 173 18.54 -27.21 -14.26
C ASP A 173 17.57 -27.33 -15.46
N GLY A 174 18.14 -27.65 -16.63
CA GLY A 174 17.42 -27.76 -17.89
C GLY A 174 16.80 -26.47 -18.44
N ASN A 175 17.08 -25.30 -17.86
CA ASN A 175 16.60 -23.98 -18.29
C ASN A 175 17.74 -23.10 -18.82
N VAL A 176 17.43 -22.17 -19.73
CA VAL A 176 18.41 -21.24 -20.29
C VAL A 176 18.30 -19.90 -19.59
N TYR A 177 19.39 -19.50 -18.96
CA TYR A 177 19.50 -18.25 -18.22
C TYR A 177 20.51 -17.31 -18.87
N GLU A 178 20.33 -16.04 -18.59
CA GLU A 178 21.24 -14.96 -18.96
C GLU A 178 21.58 -14.15 -17.72
N VAL A 179 22.85 -13.83 -17.56
CA VAL A 179 23.34 -12.96 -16.50
C VAL A 179 24.23 -11.89 -17.12
N GLU A 180 24.02 -10.65 -16.70
CA GLU A 180 24.81 -9.50 -17.11
C GLU A 180 25.48 -8.92 -15.87
N SER A 181 26.77 -8.61 -15.96
CA SER A 181 27.52 -8.00 -14.87
C SER A 181 28.34 -6.83 -15.39
N LYS A 182 28.17 -5.67 -14.77
CA LYS A 182 28.98 -4.49 -15.05
C LYS A 182 30.42 -4.70 -14.54
N PHE A 183 31.40 -4.21 -15.27
CA PHE A 183 32.80 -4.21 -14.85
C PHE A 183 33.50 -2.90 -15.24
N ASP A 184 34.53 -2.55 -14.48
CA ASP A 184 35.45 -1.47 -14.83
C ASP A 184 36.42 -1.98 -15.89
N LYS A 185 36.53 -1.27 -17.02
CA LYS A 185 37.39 -1.69 -18.12
C LYS A 185 38.88 -1.59 -17.78
N ASP A 186 39.29 -0.66 -16.94
CA ASP A 186 40.70 -0.39 -16.68
C ASP A 186 41.27 -1.39 -15.65
N THR A 187 40.47 -1.79 -14.65
CA THR A 187 40.86 -2.77 -13.63
C THR A 187 40.35 -4.18 -13.88
N HIS A 188 39.37 -4.34 -14.78
CA HIS A 188 38.56 -5.54 -14.98
C HIS A 188 37.81 -6.00 -13.72
N GLU A 189 37.62 -5.14 -12.72
CA GLU A 189 36.84 -5.49 -11.53
C GLU A 189 35.33 -5.38 -11.80
N PHE A 190 34.57 -6.38 -11.34
CA PHE A 190 33.11 -6.31 -11.43
C PHE A 190 32.58 -5.27 -10.45
N THR A 191 31.70 -4.40 -10.93
CA THR A 191 31.10 -3.31 -10.18
C THR A 191 29.58 -3.37 -10.28
N GLY A 192 28.86 -2.77 -9.33
CA GLY A 192 27.39 -2.65 -9.41
C GLY A 192 26.58 -3.66 -8.58
N ARG A 193 25.27 -3.71 -8.85
CA ARG A 193 24.24 -4.34 -8.01
C ARG A 193 24.46 -5.85 -7.83
N ASP A 194 24.92 -6.52 -8.87
CA ASP A 194 25.15 -7.97 -8.83
C ASP A 194 26.37 -8.38 -8.00
N PHE A 195 27.33 -7.47 -7.84
CA PHE A 195 28.47 -7.63 -6.91
C PHE A 195 28.12 -7.12 -5.50
N THR A 196 27.34 -6.03 -5.39
CA THR A 196 26.90 -5.46 -4.09
C THR A 196 25.77 -6.24 -3.40
N ASN A 197 25.02 -7.08 -4.12
CA ASN A 197 24.11 -8.09 -3.55
C ASN A 197 24.86 -9.23 -2.83
N GLY A 198 26.19 -9.22 -2.82
CA GLY A 198 27.03 -10.12 -2.02
C GLY A 198 26.70 -11.60 -2.25
N ARG A 199 26.23 -12.25 -1.17
CA ARG A 199 25.99 -13.70 -1.06
C ARG A 199 24.98 -14.26 -2.06
N GLN A 200 24.01 -13.45 -2.50
CA GLN A 200 22.88 -13.91 -3.33
C GLN A 200 23.22 -14.16 -4.81
N GLY A 201 24.41 -13.72 -5.27
CA GLY A 201 25.01 -14.16 -6.52
C GLY A 201 24.10 -14.08 -7.76
N TYR A 202 23.97 -12.88 -8.32
CA TYR A 202 23.32 -12.58 -9.61
C TYR A 202 21.80 -12.75 -9.70
N GLU A 203 21.15 -11.68 -10.17
CA GLU A 203 19.82 -11.76 -10.74
C GLU A 203 19.95 -12.34 -12.17
N VAL A 204 19.39 -13.51 -12.40
CA VAL A 204 19.47 -14.24 -13.68
C VAL A 204 18.15 -14.11 -14.43
N LYS A 205 18.22 -13.76 -15.71
CA LYS A 205 17.06 -13.65 -16.58
C LYS A 205 16.75 -15.01 -17.21
N ASP A 206 15.57 -15.54 -16.96
CA ASP A 206 15.08 -16.74 -17.63
C ASP A 206 14.67 -16.36 -19.06
N ARG A 207 15.34 -16.94 -20.06
CA ARG A 207 15.07 -16.61 -21.48
C ARG A 207 13.76 -17.19 -22.01
N ARG A 208 13.10 -18.11 -21.29
CA ARG A 208 11.80 -18.67 -21.70
C ARG A 208 10.67 -17.70 -21.42
N VAL A 209 10.69 -17.10 -20.23
CA VAL A 209 9.65 -16.17 -19.76
C VAL A 209 10.07 -14.70 -19.87
N MET A 210 11.35 -14.44 -20.12
CA MET A 210 11.96 -13.11 -20.16
C MET A 210 11.84 -12.33 -18.84
N GLU A 211 11.75 -13.05 -17.73
CA GLU A 211 11.66 -12.50 -16.38
C GLU A 211 12.96 -12.71 -15.62
N ASN A 212 13.26 -11.76 -14.75
CA ASN A 212 14.38 -11.88 -13.84
C ASN A 212 14.02 -12.78 -12.65
N SER A 213 14.99 -13.57 -12.22
CA SER A 213 14.87 -14.49 -11.12
C SER A 213 16.17 -14.51 -10.31
N PHE A 214 16.11 -14.97 -9.06
CA PHE A 214 17.30 -15.15 -8.25
C PHE A 214 17.81 -16.57 -8.43
N LEU A 215 19.14 -16.73 -8.51
CA LEU A 215 19.77 -18.06 -8.56
C LEU A 215 19.39 -18.90 -7.32
N PHE A 216 19.39 -18.27 -6.13
CA PHE A 216 18.87 -18.86 -4.90
C PHE A 216 17.39 -18.50 -4.72
N LYS A 217 16.53 -19.53 -4.70
CA LYS A 217 15.09 -19.44 -4.45
C LYS A 217 14.79 -19.70 -2.97
N ALA A 218 13.62 -19.28 -2.50
CA ALA A 218 13.22 -19.47 -1.09
C ALA A 218 13.01 -20.96 -0.77
N GLU A 219 12.41 -21.68 -1.70
CA GLU A 219 12.15 -23.11 -1.61
C GLU A 219 13.28 -23.85 -2.32
N MET A 220 14.38 -24.11 -1.61
CA MET A 220 15.46 -24.95 -2.09
C MET A 220 15.82 -25.98 -1.04
N THR A 221 16.04 -27.20 -1.48
CA THR A 221 16.65 -28.27 -0.69
C THR A 221 18.16 -28.05 -0.57
N VAL A 222 18.80 -28.71 0.40
CA VAL A 222 20.26 -28.65 0.58
C VAL A 222 21.01 -29.08 -0.69
N GLU A 223 20.47 -30.07 -1.42
CA GLU A 223 21.05 -30.51 -2.68
C GLU A 223 20.99 -29.42 -3.77
N GLU A 224 19.84 -28.77 -3.91
CA GLU A 224 19.64 -27.67 -4.85
C GLU A 224 20.54 -26.48 -4.50
N ILE A 225 20.70 -26.17 -3.20
CA ILE A 225 21.62 -25.14 -2.73
C ILE A 225 23.06 -25.49 -3.13
N GLY A 226 23.49 -26.74 -2.93
CA GLY A 226 24.83 -27.20 -3.34
C GLY A 226 25.08 -27.11 -4.84
N LYS A 227 24.07 -27.42 -5.67
CA LYS A 227 24.12 -27.28 -7.14
C LYS A 227 24.16 -25.82 -7.57
N ALA A 228 23.34 -24.96 -6.95
CA ALA A 228 23.32 -23.53 -7.23
C ALA A 228 24.63 -22.86 -6.80
N ALA A 229 25.24 -23.30 -5.69
CA ALA A 229 26.56 -22.85 -5.26
C ALA A 229 27.64 -23.20 -6.30
N HIS A 230 27.65 -24.44 -6.81
CA HIS A 230 28.55 -24.83 -7.90
C HIS A 230 28.29 -24.02 -9.18
N ALA A 231 27.02 -23.83 -9.57
CA ALA A 231 26.66 -23.02 -10.73
C ALA A 231 27.11 -21.57 -10.57
N LEU A 232 26.99 -20.98 -9.38
CA LEU A 232 27.47 -19.64 -9.08
C LEU A 232 28.97 -19.51 -9.31
N ASP A 233 29.75 -20.48 -8.84
CA ASP A 233 31.20 -20.52 -9.06
C ASP A 233 31.54 -20.62 -10.56
N CYS A 234 30.80 -21.44 -11.32
CA CYS A 234 30.96 -21.52 -12.77
C CYS A 234 30.56 -20.23 -13.50
N ILE A 235 29.49 -19.55 -13.08
CA ILE A 235 29.06 -18.25 -13.61
C ILE A 235 30.17 -17.22 -13.39
N ARG A 236 30.69 -17.12 -12.17
CA ARG A 236 31.79 -16.20 -11.83
C ARG A 236 33.03 -16.48 -12.66
N ALA A 237 33.40 -17.74 -12.85
CA ALA A 237 34.51 -18.14 -13.69
C ALA A 237 34.30 -17.74 -15.16
N ALA A 238 33.12 -18.02 -15.72
CA ALA A 238 32.81 -17.70 -17.13
C ALA A 238 32.70 -16.20 -17.39
N LEU A 239 32.15 -15.42 -16.44
CA LEU A 239 32.16 -13.96 -16.52
C LEU A 239 33.58 -13.41 -16.45
N ARG A 240 34.41 -13.93 -15.54
CA ARG A 240 35.82 -13.53 -15.40
C ARG A 240 36.63 -13.84 -16.66
N GLU A 241 36.43 -15.02 -17.25
CA GLU A 241 37.03 -15.41 -18.53
C GLU A 241 36.68 -14.39 -19.63
N GLN A 242 35.44 -13.89 -19.64
CA GLN A 242 34.96 -12.94 -20.63
C GLN A 242 35.44 -11.50 -20.40
N ALA A 243 35.52 -11.05 -19.14
CA ALA A 243 35.95 -9.69 -18.78
C ALA A 243 37.47 -9.52 -18.84
N GLY A 244 38.22 -10.58 -18.55
CA GLY A 244 39.69 -10.57 -18.49
C GLY A 244 40.25 -10.63 -17.05
N PRO A 245 41.57 -10.84 -16.92
CA PRO A 245 42.23 -10.92 -15.62
C PRO A 245 42.24 -9.57 -14.91
N ILE A 246 42.18 -9.58 -13.57
CA ILE A 246 42.25 -8.37 -12.74
C ILE A 246 43.61 -7.70 -12.96
N VAL A 247 43.59 -6.42 -13.29
CA VAL A 247 44.81 -5.62 -13.40
C VAL A 247 45.12 -5.05 -12.03
N VAL A 248 46.01 -5.70 -11.29
CA VAL A 248 46.57 -5.14 -10.05
C VAL A 248 47.59 -4.10 -10.47
N ALA A 249 47.36 -2.83 -10.15
CA ALA A 249 48.38 -1.80 -10.30
C ALA A 249 49.62 -2.25 -9.52
N ALA A 250 50.76 -2.40 -10.21
CA ALA A 250 52.03 -2.65 -9.55
C ALA A 250 52.22 -1.55 -8.48
N ILE A 251 52.40 -1.96 -7.23
CA ILE A 251 52.83 -1.04 -6.17
C ILE A 251 54.17 -0.51 -6.66
N GLU A 252 54.24 0.78 -7.01
CA GLU A 252 55.53 1.44 -7.21
C GLU A 252 56.28 1.34 -5.88
N ASP A 253 57.32 0.51 -5.87
CA ASP A 253 58.24 0.34 -4.76
C ASP A 253 58.99 1.67 -4.60
N ALA A 254 58.47 2.54 -3.75
CA ALA A 254 59.13 3.78 -3.34
C ALA A 254 60.30 3.44 -2.41
N SER A 255 61.33 2.77 -2.93
CA SER A 255 62.65 2.76 -2.30
C SER A 255 63.37 4.05 -2.69
N GLU A 256 62.95 5.18 -2.11
CA GLU A 256 63.83 6.33 -1.97
C GLU A 256 64.90 5.94 -0.94
N GLU A 257 66.08 5.55 -1.42
CA GLU A 257 67.29 5.56 -0.58
C GLU A 257 67.55 7.01 -0.13
N PRO A 258 67.66 7.28 1.19
CA PRO A 258 68.11 8.58 1.64
C PRO A 258 69.62 8.68 1.37
N ALA A 259 70.01 9.58 0.46
CA ALA A 259 71.41 9.98 0.29
C ALA A 259 71.92 10.63 1.59
N ALA A 260 72.64 9.86 2.38
CA ALA A 260 73.38 10.33 3.54
C ALA A 260 74.59 11.16 3.09
N LEU A 261 74.56 12.44 3.49
CA LEU A 261 75.68 13.28 3.94
C LEU A 261 77.10 12.81 3.60
N GLU A 262 77.83 13.63 2.83
CA GLU A 262 79.27 13.74 2.97
C GLU A 262 79.62 15.18 3.41
N GLU A 263 80.36 15.22 4.51
CA GLU A 263 80.75 16.37 5.29
C GLU A 263 82.11 16.93 4.80
N ALA A 264 82.33 18.22 5.11
CA ALA A 264 83.63 18.86 5.33
C ALA A 264 84.51 19.30 4.12
N ALA A 265 84.54 20.63 3.90
CA ALA A 265 85.74 21.47 4.05
C ALA A 265 85.41 22.96 3.87
#